data_AF-A0A530LSG0-F1
#
_entry.id   AF-A0A530LSG0-F1
#
_cell.length_a   1.000
_cell.length_b   1.000
_cell.length_c   1.000
_cell.angle_alpha   90.00
_cell.angle_beta   90.00
_cell.angle_gamma   90.00
#
_symmetry.space_group_name_H-M   'P 1'
#
loop_
_entity.id
_entity.type
_entity.pdbx_description
1 polymer ?
#
loop_
_entity_poly.entity_id
_entity_poly.type
_entity_poly.pdbx_seq_one_letter_code
_entity_poly.pdbx_strand_id
1 'polypeptide(L)'
;PHMRALAVRGDWHIWADTYAIINKPGGFLAGGRGDELAVAASLPRETYGFWVERGATIIQTDEPKAAIGWLAANGFRVPYAGEKRPAEPANTASIN
;
A
#
# COMPACT_ATOMS: atom_id res chain seq x y z
N PRO A 1 -6.59 -17.65 4.55
CA PRO A 1 -7.03 -18.54 3.44
C PRO A 1 -8.47 -18.25 2.94
N HIS A 2 -9.46 -18.07 3.82
CA HIS A 2 -10.87 -17.92 3.40
C HIS A 2 -11.15 -16.58 2.70
N MET A 3 -10.64 -15.45 3.23
CA MET A 3 -10.84 -14.12 2.66
C MET A 3 -10.37 -14.03 1.20
N ARG A 4 -9.12 -14.44 0.92
CA ARG A 4 -8.57 -14.49 -0.44
C ARG A 4 -9.41 -15.37 -1.39
N ALA A 5 -9.83 -16.56 -0.93
CA ALA A 5 -10.62 -17.46 -1.75
C ALA A 5 -11.99 -16.88 -2.11
N LEU A 6 -12.65 -16.19 -1.17
CA LEU A 6 -13.92 -15.51 -1.40
C LEU A 6 -13.75 -14.31 -2.34
N ALA A 7 -12.71 -13.50 -2.16
CA ALA A 7 -12.42 -12.37 -3.01
C ALA A 7 -12.18 -12.80 -4.47
N VAL A 8 -11.41 -13.86 -4.69
CA VAL A 8 -11.20 -14.42 -6.04
C VAL A 8 -12.51 -14.94 -6.64
N ARG A 9 -13.36 -15.63 -5.86
CA ARG A 9 -14.65 -16.14 -6.34
C ARG A 9 -15.63 -15.02 -6.70
N GLY A 10 -15.61 -13.94 -5.93
CA GLY A 10 -16.51 -12.80 -6.10
C GLY A 10 -15.99 -11.74 -7.07
N ASP A 11 -14.77 -11.90 -7.61
CA ASP A 11 -14.06 -10.87 -8.38
C ASP A 11 -13.94 -9.54 -7.61
N TRP A 12 -13.54 -9.64 -6.35
CA TRP A 12 -13.39 -8.49 -5.46
C TRP A 12 -11.93 -8.23 -5.14
N HIS A 13 -11.61 -6.94 -5.02
CA HIS A 13 -10.36 -6.51 -4.43
C HIS A 13 -10.45 -6.51 -2.90
N ILE A 14 -9.34 -6.88 -2.27
CA ILE A 14 -9.15 -6.69 -0.83
C ILE A 14 -8.28 -5.45 -0.66
N TRP A 15 -8.81 -4.47 0.08
CA TRP A 15 -8.17 -3.20 0.37
C TRP A 15 -7.67 -3.19 1.82
N ALA A 16 -6.40 -2.83 2.03
CA ALA A 16 -5.80 -2.66 3.35
C ALA A 16 -5.30 -1.23 3.55
N ASP A 17 -5.76 -0.60 4.64
CA ASP A 17 -5.36 0.75 5.04
C ASP A 17 -4.23 0.69 6.07
N THR A 18 -3.02 1.11 5.68
CA THR A 18 -1.83 1.10 6.55
C THR A 18 -1.47 2.48 7.08
N TYR A 19 -2.07 3.54 6.54
CA TYR A 19 -1.87 4.92 6.93
C TYR A 19 -2.32 5.21 8.38
N ALA A 20 -1.78 6.27 8.98
CA ALA A 20 -2.14 6.68 10.32
C ALA A 20 -3.39 7.57 10.31
N ILE A 21 -4.23 7.45 11.34
CA ILE A 21 -5.35 8.37 11.54
C ILE A 21 -5.12 9.22 12.78
N ILE A 22 -5.54 10.48 12.68
CA ILE A 22 -5.34 11.48 13.73
C ILE A 22 -5.92 10.99 15.07
N ASN A 23 -5.19 11.21 16.15
CA ASN A 23 -5.56 10.83 17.53
C ASN A 23 -5.76 9.33 17.76
N LYS A 24 -5.15 8.47 16.95
CA LYS A 24 -5.08 7.02 17.19
C LYS A 24 -3.64 6.51 17.12
N PRO A 25 -3.33 5.39 17.81
CA PRO A 25 -2.03 4.75 17.67
C PRO A 25 -1.74 4.32 16.22
N GLY A 26 -0.47 4.24 15.86
CA GLY A 26 -0.03 3.69 14.57
C GLY A 26 -0.58 2.29 14.32
N GLY A 27 -0.98 2.04 13.08
CA GLY A 27 -1.56 0.75 12.67
C GLY A 27 -2.95 0.46 13.23
N PHE A 28 -3.65 1.43 13.83
CA PHE A 28 -5.01 1.24 14.34
C PHE A 28 -5.97 0.66 13.28
N LEU A 29 -5.93 1.18 12.04
CA LEU A 29 -6.74 0.68 10.92
C LEU A 29 -6.30 -0.72 10.43
N ALA A 30 -5.03 -1.06 10.66
CA ALA A 30 -4.39 -2.26 10.14
C ALA A 30 -4.20 -3.35 11.21
N GLY A 31 -4.89 -3.29 12.35
CA GLY A 31 -4.69 -4.27 13.43
C GLY A 31 -3.24 -4.35 13.92
N GLY A 32 -2.55 -3.21 14.00
CA GLY A 32 -1.14 -3.09 14.40
C GLY A 32 -0.13 -3.27 13.25
N ARG A 33 -0.59 -3.46 12.01
CA ARG A 33 0.25 -3.76 10.84
C ARG A 33 0.28 -2.58 9.86
N GLY A 34 0.54 -1.38 10.38
CA GLY A 34 0.52 -0.11 9.63
C GLY A 34 1.90 0.38 9.17
N ASP A 35 1.94 1.62 8.69
CA ASP A 35 3.14 2.25 8.11
C ASP A 35 4.27 2.44 9.12
N GLU A 36 3.96 2.74 10.39
CA GLU A 36 4.97 2.83 11.45
C GLU A 36 5.78 1.53 11.59
N LEU A 37 5.13 0.37 11.48
CA LEU A 37 5.80 -0.91 11.51
C LEU A 37 6.67 -1.13 10.26
N ALA A 38 6.18 -0.69 9.09
CA ALA A 38 6.89 -0.86 7.83
C ALA A 38 8.14 0.01 7.74
N VAL A 39 8.01 1.29 8.13
CA VAL A 39 9.01 2.34 7.89
C VAL A 39 9.79 2.64 9.16
N ALA A 40 9.12 3.07 10.23
CA ALA A 40 9.82 3.48 11.46
C ALA A 40 10.52 2.30 12.15
N ALA A 41 9.89 1.13 12.19
CA ALA A 41 10.49 -0.09 12.72
C ALA A 41 11.29 -0.89 11.67
N SER A 42 11.31 -0.46 10.41
CA SER A 42 12.00 -1.16 9.30
C SER A 42 11.57 -2.62 9.12
N LEU A 43 10.28 -2.92 9.33
CA LEU A 43 9.69 -4.27 9.16
C LEU A 43 8.64 -4.30 8.03
N PRO A 44 8.99 -3.98 6.77
CA PRO A 44 8.03 -3.90 5.67
C PRO A 44 7.38 -5.24 5.31
N ARG A 45 8.03 -6.38 5.59
CA ARG A 45 7.40 -7.70 5.46
C ARG A 45 6.22 -7.86 6.42
N GLU A 46 6.37 -7.35 7.64
CA GLU A 46 5.32 -7.46 8.66
C GLU A 46 4.12 -6.57 8.36
N THR A 47 4.24 -5.54 7.52
CA THR A 47 3.12 -4.73 7.04
C THR A 47 2.69 -5.18 5.64
N TYR A 48 3.47 -4.85 4.61
CA TYR A 48 3.08 -5.03 3.21
C TYR A 48 2.99 -6.52 2.84
N GLY A 49 4.00 -7.30 3.23
CA GLY A 49 4.02 -8.75 2.97
C GLY A 49 2.85 -9.47 3.63
N PHE A 50 2.59 -9.17 4.90
CA PHE A 50 1.48 -9.73 5.66
C PHE A 50 0.11 -9.52 4.99
N TRP A 51 -0.15 -8.32 4.44
CA TRP A 51 -1.40 -8.01 3.76
C TRP A 51 -1.49 -8.69 2.39
N VAL A 52 -0.39 -8.72 1.63
CA VAL A 52 -0.33 -9.46 0.36
C VAL A 52 -0.59 -10.96 0.57
N GLU A 53 0.00 -11.57 1.60
CA GLU A 53 -0.23 -12.99 1.95
C GLU A 53 -1.70 -13.27 2.31
N ARG A 54 -2.38 -12.27 2.90
CA ARG A 54 -3.83 -12.32 3.18
C ARG A 54 -4.70 -12.13 1.94
N GLY A 55 -4.12 -11.71 0.82
CA GLY A 55 -4.79 -11.50 -0.45
C GLY A 55 -5.13 -10.06 -0.74
N ALA A 56 -4.59 -9.08 0.00
CA ALA A 56 -4.73 -7.68 -0.33
C ALA A 56 -4.16 -7.42 -1.74
N THR A 57 -4.96 -6.77 -2.57
CA THR A 57 -4.59 -6.34 -3.92
C THR A 57 -4.47 -4.83 -4.01
N ILE A 58 -4.95 -4.11 -2.99
CA ILE A 58 -4.83 -2.66 -2.83
C ILE A 58 -4.30 -2.38 -1.42
N ILE A 59 -3.28 -1.51 -1.34
CA ILE A 59 -2.75 -0.98 -0.08
C ILE A 59 -2.82 0.55 -0.16
N GLN A 60 -3.53 1.18 0.78
CA GLN A 60 -3.55 2.62 0.96
C GLN A 60 -2.59 2.98 2.11
N THR A 61 -1.62 3.83 1.83
CA THR A 61 -0.46 4.10 2.68
C THR A 61 -0.05 5.56 2.57
N ASP A 62 0.47 6.13 3.66
CA ASP A 62 1.16 7.43 3.66
C ASP A 62 2.62 7.29 3.18
N GLU A 63 3.09 6.06 2.99
CA GLU A 63 4.46 5.70 2.62
C GLU A 63 4.54 5.04 1.22
N PRO A 64 3.99 5.66 0.16
CA PRO A 64 3.83 5.01 -1.15
C PRO A 64 5.17 4.62 -1.78
N LYS A 65 6.24 5.39 -1.54
CA LYS A 65 7.58 5.08 -2.06
C LYS A 65 8.15 3.80 -1.43
N ALA A 66 7.99 3.65 -0.11
CA ALA A 66 8.45 2.46 0.61
C ALA A 66 7.66 1.22 0.18
N ALA A 67 6.32 1.35 0.12
CA ALA A 67 5.44 0.27 -0.34
C ALA A 67 5.76 -0.15 -1.78
N ILE A 68 5.81 0.78 -2.73
CA ILE A 68 6.13 0.47 -4.14
C ILE A 68 7.50 -0.20 -4.26
N GLY A 69 8.51 0.35 -3.61
CA GLY A 69 9.88 -0.18 -3.67
C GLY A 69 9.96 -1.61 -3.14
N TRP A 70 9.40 -1.85 -1.96
CA TRP A 70 9.43 -3.18 -1.35
C TRP A 70 8.58 -4.19 -2.14
N LEU A 71 7.36 -3.84 -2.54
CA LEU A 71 6.48 -4.74 -3.28
C LEU A 71 7.06 -5.11 -4.65
N ALA A 72 7.68 -4.16 -5.36
CA ALA A 72 8.34 -4.44 -6.63
C ALA A 72 9.57 -5.34 -6.44
N ALA A 73 10.41 -5.05 -5.46
CA ALA A 73 11.60 -5.86 -5.16
C ALA A 73 11.28 -7.30 -4.75
N ASN A 74 10.09 -7.53 -4.20
CA ASN A 74 9.63 -8.86 -3.74
C ASN A 74 8.65 -9.53 -4.72
N GLY A 75 8.44 -8.99 -5.92
CA GLY A 75 7.60 -9.61 -6.96
C GLY A 75 6.10 -9.56 -6.68
N PHE A 76 5.65 -8.73 -5.74
CA PHE A 76 4.23 -8.57 -5.39
C PHE A 76 3.54 -7.45 -6.16
N ARG A 77 4.29 -6.65 -6.92
CA ARG A 77 3.76 -5.59 -7.77
C ARG A 77 4.34 -5.70 -9.16
N VAL A 78 3.45 -5.77 -10.14
CA VAL A 78 3.79 -5.52 -11.54
C VAL A 78 3.58 -4.03 -11.80
N PRO A 79 4.61 -3.27 -12.23
CA PRO A 79 4.40 -1.91 -12.69
C PRO A 79 3.43 -1.91 -13.87
N TYR A 80 2.55 -0.91 -13.94
CA TYR A 80 1.89 -0.62 -15.21
C TYR A 80 2.98 -0.42 -16.28
N ALA A 81 2.79 -1.02 -17.46
CA ALA A 81 3.77 -1.01 -18.54
C ALA A 81 4.30 0.41 -18.75
N GLY A 82 5.62 0.55 -18.93
CA GLY A 82 6.38 1.79 -18.77
C GLY A 82 5.96 2.94 -19.69
N GLU A 83 4.83 3.58 -19.40
CA GLU A 83 4.56 4.93 -19.84
C GLU A 83 5.53 5.83 -19.08
N LYS A 84 6.42 6.49 -19.84
CA LYS A 84 7.07 7.70 -19.37
C LYS A 84 5.97 8.59 -18.81
N ARG A 85 6.02 8.89 -17.51
CA ARG A 85 5.22 9.98 -16.91
C ARG A 85 5.36 11.18 -17.87
N PRO A 86 4.26 11.77 -18.36
CA PRO A 86 4.34 13.07 -19.02
C PRO A 86 5.13 14.00 -18.09
N ALA A 87 6.10 14.74 -18.63
CA ALA A 87 6.77 15.77 -17.85
C ALA A 87 5.68 16.68 -17.26
N GLU A 88 5.70 16.89 -15.93
CA GLU A 88 4.80 17.85 -15.30
C GLU A 88 4.93 19.18 -16.05
N PRO A 89 3.83 19.76 -16.57
CA PRO A 89 3.91 21.09 -17.12
C PRO A 89 4.33 22.03 -15.98
N ALA A 90 5.39 22.81 -16.20
CA ALA A 90 6.00 23.72 -15.22
C ALA A 90 5.09 24.87 -14.73
N ASN A 91 3.79 24.83 -15.06
CA ASN A 91 2.81 25.83 -14.69
C ASN A 91 1.79 25.21 -13.73
N THR A 92 2.20 25.03 -12.48
CA THR A 92 1.23 25.03 -11.38
C THR A 92 0.54 26.39 -11.41
N ALA A 93 -0.73 26.44 -11.80
CA ALA A 93 -1.51 27.64 -11.61
C ALA A 93 -1.69 27.85 -10.10
N SER A 94 -1.10 28.92 -9.56
CA SER A 94 -1.45 29.42 -8.23
C SER A 94 -2.93 29.72 -8.20
N ILE A 95 -3.67 29.02 -7.34
CA ILE A 95 -4.99 29.47 -6.89
C ILE A 95 -4.72 30.36 -5.68
N ASN A 96 -4.63 31.67 -5.93
CA ASN A 96 -4.83 32.70 -4.90
C ASN A 96 -6.31 33.07 -4.88
#